data_AF-A0A5S4SV21-F1
#
_entry.id   AF-A0A5S4SV21-F1
#
_cell.length_a   1.000
_cell.length_b   1.000
_cell.length_c   1.000
_cell.angle_alpha   90.00
_cell.angle_beta   90.00
_cell.angle_gamma   90.00
#
_symmetry.space_group_name_H-M   'P 1'
#
loop_
_entity.id
_entity.type
_entity.pdbx_description
1 polymer ?
#
loop_
_entity_poly.entity_id
_entity_poly.type
_entity_poly.pdbx_seq_one_letter_code
_entity_poly.pdbx_strand_id
1 'polypeptide(L)'
;MSKAVLAVAAIILAGCQSTPPKIVLQEVKVAVPVECKEPVPDRPAMPTESLQPSTPLPIFVKAAQAEIHRREGYEIKLLTALQNCRKPVGK
;
A
#
# COMPACT_ATOMS: atom_id res chain seq x y z
N MET A 1 -3.75 -48.57 55.35
CA MET A 1 -4.14 -47.96 54.05
C MET A 1 -3.62 -48.83 52.92
N SER A 2 -4.50 -49.26 52.02
CA SER A 2 -4.14 -50.09 50.87
C SER A 2 -3.29 -49.28 49.87
N LYS A 3 -2.25 -49.89 49.28
CA LYS A 3 -1.41 -49.31 48.22
C LYS A 3 -2.25 -48.77 47.04
N ALA A 4 -3.42 -49.36 46.79
CA ALA A 4 -4.36 -48.90 45.76
C ALA A 4 -4.92 -47.50 46.05
N VAL A 5 -5.17 -47.16 47.32
CA VAL A 5 -5.71 -45.84 47.71
C VAL A 5 -4.66 -44.75 47.48
N LEU A 6 -3.39 -45.04 47.79
CA LEU A 6 -2.28 -44.12 47.52
C LEU A 6 -2.03 -43.93 46.02
N ALA A 7 -2.15 -45.01 45.22
CA ALA A 7 -2.00 -44.92 43.77
C ALA A 7 -3.11 -44.09 43.12
N VAL A 8 -4.36 -44.29 43.53
CA VAL A 8 -5.51 -43.50 43.01
C VAL A 8 -5.39 -42.03 43.41
N ALA A 9 -4.99 -41.75 44.66
CA ALA A 9 -4.75 -40.38 45.10
C ALA A 9 -3.65 -39.70 44.25
N ALA A 10 -2.53 -40.38 43.99
CA ALA A 10 -1.45 -39.82 43.18
C ALA A 10 -1.87 -39.47 41.74
N ILE A 11 -2.74 -40.27 41.13
CA ILE A 11 -3.25 -40.02 39.77
C ILE A 11 -4.17 -38.79 39.73
N ILE A 12 -5.02 -38.62 40.75
CA ILE A 12 -5.94 -37.48 40.83
C ILE A 12 -5.17 -36.17 41.03
N LEU A 13 -4.07 -36.17 41.79
CA LEU A 13 -3.24 -34.98 42.01
C LEU A 13 -2.38 -34.59 40.80
N ALA A 14 -2.11 -35.50 39.86
CA ALA A 14 -1.29 -35.21 38.67
C ALA A 14 -1.95 -34.20 37.71
N GLY A 15 -3.29 -34.10 37.71
CA GLY A 15 -4.01 -33.12 36.87
C GLY A 15 -3.84 -31.67 37.32
N CYS A 16 -3.57 -31.43 38.60
CA CYS A 16 -3.40 -30.07 39.17
C CYS A 16 -2.02 -29.45 38.92
N GLN A 17 -1.04 -30.19 38.40
CA GLN A 17 0.30 -29.67 38.05
C GLN A 17 0.45 -29.37 36.54
N SER A 18 -0.65 -29.37 35.78
CA SER A 18 -0.59 -29.00 34.37
C SER A 18 -0.19 -27.53 34.22
N THR A 19 1.02 -27.29 33.70
CA THR A 19 1.50 -25.95 33.41
C THR A 19 0.53 -25.27 32.47
N PRO A 20 0.02 -24.06 32.79
CA PRO A 20 -0.88 -23.36 31.90
C PRO A 20 -0.21 -23.13 30.55
N PRO A 21 -0.94 -23.25 29.42
CA PRO A 21 -0.37 -23.07 28.11
C PRO A 21 0.28 -21.69 28.01
N LYS A 22 1.54 -21.65 27.58
CA LYS A 22 2.27 -20.40 27.37
C LYS A 22 1.60 -19.63 26.24
N ILE A 23 0.84 -18.58 26.58
CA ILE A 23 0.30 -17.66 25.59
C ILE A 23 1.46 -16.82 25.05
N VAL A 24 1.91 -17.15 23.84
CA VAL A 24 2.87 -16.33 23.10
C VAL A 24 2.05 -15.36 22.26
N LEU A 25 2.06 -14.07 22.62
CA LEU A 25 1.49 -13.04 21.78
C LEU A 25 2.38 -12.90 20.54
N GLN A 26 1.85 -13.29 19.38
CA GLN A 26 2.54 -13.11 18.11
C GLN A 26 2.22 -11.71 17.58
N GLU A 27 3.24 -10.87 17.47
CA GLU A 27 3.09 -9.58 16.78
C GLU A 27 2.89 -9.84 15.28
N VAL A 28 1.72 -9.42 14.77
CA VAL A 28 1.41 -9.45 13.34
C VAL A 28 1.51 -8.03 12.80
N LYS A 29 2.51 -7.79 11.96
CA LYS A 29 2.66 -6.51 11.24
C LYS A 29 1.66 -6.45 10.09
N VAL A 30 0.42 -6.08 10.39
CA VAL A 30 -0.60 -5.81 9.37
C VAL A 30 -0.35 -4.42 8.79
N ALA A 31 -0.29 -4.32 7.46
CA ALA A 31 -0.18 -3.03 6.79
C ALA A 31 -1.45 -2.22 7.05
N VAL A 32 -1.32 -1.10 7.76
CA VAL A 32 -2.41 -0.15 7.98
C VAL A 32 -2.43 0.82 6.79
N PRO A 33 -3.55 0.93 6.06
CA PRO A 33 -3.69 1.94 5.00
C PRO A 33 -3.52 3.34 5.61
N VAL A 34 -2.57 4.10 5.08
CA VAL A 34 -2.39 5.52 5.41
C VAL A 34 -2.68 6.37 4.18
N GLU A 35 -3.10 7.61 4.40
CA GLU A 35 -3.29 8.57 3.33
C GLU A 35 -1.97 8.78 2.56
N CYS A 36 -2.03 8.77 1.23
CA CYS A 36 -0.86 9.13 0.42
C CYS A 36 -0.62 10.63 0.48
N LYS A 37 0.62 11.01 0.82
CA LYS A 37 1.06 12.42 0.88
C LYS A 37 1.81 12.88 -0.37
N GLU A 38 1.84 12.07 -1.43
CA GLU A 38 2.47 12.44 -2.68
C GLU A 38 1.70 13.59 -3.33
N PRO A 39 2.35 14.70 -3.71
CA PRO A 39 1.68 15.79 -4.39
C PRO A 39 1.31 15.41 -5.83
N VAL A 40 0.22 16.01 -6.34
CA VAL A 40 -0.10 15.92 -7.77
C VAL A 40 0.91 16.79 -8.54
N PRO A 41 1.65 16.24 -9.53
CA PRO A 41 2.57 17.03 -10.33
C PRO A 41 1.86 18.19 -11.05
N ASP A 42 2.55 19.33 -11.18
CA ASP A 42 2.00 20.48 -11.89
C ASP A 42 1.74 20.15 -13.37
N ARG A 43 0.53 20.48 -13.83
CA ARG A 43 0.17 20.33 -15.23
C ARG A 43 0.87 21.42 -16.06
N PRO A 44 1.70 21.05 -17.05
CA PRO A 44 2.33 22.04 -17.91
C PRO A 44 1.29 22.72 -18.81
N ALA A 45 1.53 23.98 -19.17
CA ALA A 45 0.75 24.67 -20.20
C ALA A 45 0.81 23.89 -21.52
N MET A 46 -0.36 23.61 -22.10
CA MET A 46 -0.47 22.78 -23.29
C MET A 46 -0.51 23.64 -24.55
N PRO A 47 0.23 23.29 -25.63
CA PRO A 47 0.34 24.11 -26.83
C PRO A 47 -0.98 24.45 -27.51
N THR A 48 -1.99 23.58 -27.42
CA THR A 48 -3.29 23.84 -28.06
C THR A 48 -4.15 24.83 -27.26
N GLU A 49 -3.87 25.05 -25.98
CA GLU A 49 -4.68 25.92 -25.10
C GLU A 49 -4.60 27.40 -25.50
N SER A 50 -3.48 27.82 -26.09
CA SER A 50 -3.27 29.21 -26.52
C SER A 50 -3.67 29.45 -27.98
N LEU A 51 -4.22 28.45 -28.68
CA LEU A 51 -4.57 28.61 -30.09
C LEU A 51 -5.90 29.34 -30.25
N GLN A 52 -5.96 30.21 -31.27
CA GLN A 52 -7.22 30.84 -31.66
C GLN A 52 -8.10 29.84 -32.43
N PRO A 53 -9.44 29.95 -32.38
CA PRO A 53 -10.34 29.05 -33.10
C PRO A 53 -10.09 28.98 -34.62
N SER A 54 -9.64 30.07 -35.24
CA SER A 54 -9.35 30.15 -36.68
C SER A 54 -7.89 29.82 -37.04
N THR A 55 -7.16 29.12 -36.16
CA THR A 55 -5.76 28.73 -36.41
C THR A 55 -5.66 27.84 -37.65
N PRO A 56 -4.75 28.15 -38.61
CA PRO A 56 -4.56 27.30 -39.79
C PRO A 56 -4.17 25.86 -39.43
N LEU A 57 -4.67 24.89 -40.21
CA LEU A 57 -4.47 23.47 -39.93
C LEU A 57 -3.00 23.07 -39.71
N PRO A 58 -2.00 23.52 -40.51
CA PRO A 58 -0.60 23.14 -40.26
C PRO A 58 -0.06 23.61 -38.90
N ILE A 59 -0.53 24.77 -38.42
CA ILE A 59 -0.14 25.31 -37.11
C ILE A 59 -0.80 24.50 -35.99
N PHE A 60 -2.08 24.15 -36.16
CA PHE A 60 -2.79 23.28 -35.23
C PHE A 60 -2.12 21.90 -35.11
N VAL A 61 -1.82 21.24 -36.23
CA VAL A 61 -1.19 19.91 -36.24
C VAL A 61 0.16 19.93 -35.54
N LYS A 62 0.98 20.96 -35.80
CA LYS A 62 2.27 21.12 -35.11
C LYS A 62 2.10 21.28 -33.59
N ALA A 63 1.15 22.10 -33.16
CA ALA A 63 0.86 22.32 -31.73
C ALA A 63 0.31 21.04 -31.07
N ALA A 64 -0.61 20.35 -31.73
CA ALA A 64 -1.18 19.08 -31.26
C ALA A 64 -0.11 17.99 -31.10
N GLN A 65 0.81 17.86 -32.06
CA GLN A 65 1.92 16.91 -31.95
C GLN A 65 2.83 17.24 -30.76
N ALA A 66 3.16 18.52 -30.57
CA ALA A 66 3.95 18.97 -29.42
C ALA A 66 3.20 18.74 -28.09
N GLU A 67 1.87 18.80 -28.10
CA GLU A 67 1.05 18.51 -26.94
C GLU A 67 1.03 17.03 -26.58
N ILE A 68 0.93 16.14 -27.57
CA ILE A 68 0.96 14.68 -27.35
C ILE A 68 2.22 14.31 -26.56
N HIS A 69 3.39 14.73 -27.03
CA HIS A 69 4.65 14.45 -26.33
C HIS A 69 4.72 15.04 -24.92
N ARG A 70 4.11 16.21 -24.70
CA ARG A 70 4.04 16.84 -23.37
C ARG A 70 3.09 16.08 -22.45
N ARG A 71 1.98 15.56 -22.97
CA ARG A 71 1.05 14.70 -22.22
C ARG A 71 1.68 13.37 -21.85
N GLU A 72 2.41 12.73 -22.77
CA GLU A 72 3.18 11.51 -22.49
C GLU A 72 4.19 11.74 -21.36
N GLY A 73 4.94 12.85 -21.41
CA GLY A 73 5.86 13.21 -20.33
C GLY A 73 5.16 13.50 -18.99
N TYR A 74 3.99 14.14 -19.02
CA TYR A 74 3.18 14.39 -17.82
C TYR A 74 2.58 13.09 -17.24
N GLU A 75 2.17 12.16 -18.10
CA GLU A 75 1.67 10.84 -17.69
C GLU A 75 2.74 10.04 -16.95
N ILE A 76 3.99 10.08 -17.40
CA ILE A 76 5.11 9.45 -16.67
C ILE A 76 5.25 10.04 -15.26
N LYS A 77 5.13 11.36 -15.11
CA LYS A 77 5.17 12.02 -13.79
C LYS A 77 4.00 11.57 -12.90
N LEU A 78 2.79 11.52 -13.46
CA LEU A 78 1.60 11.04 -12.73
C LEU A 78 1.76 9.57 -12.29
N LEU A 79 2.25 8.70 -13.18
CA LEU A 79 2.52 7.30 -12.87
C LEU A 79 3.57 7.17 -11.77
N THR A 80 4.62 8.00 -11.79
CA THR A 80 5.65 8.02 -10.75
C THR A 80 5.06 8.40 -9.40
N ALA A 81 4.24 9.46 -9.35
CA ALA A 81 3.55 9.88 -8.13
C ALA A 81 2.64 8.76 -7.60
N LEU A 82 1.86 8.13 -8.47
CA LEU A 82 1.01 7.00 -8.10
C LEU A 82 1.81 5.79 -7.58
N GLN A 83 2.94 5.48 -8.19
CA GLN A 83 3.82 4.41 -7.74
C GLN A 83 4.40 4.72 -6.36
N ASN A 84 4.79 5.97 -6.09
CA ASN A 84 5.24 6.39 -4.76
C ASN A 84 4.15 6.19 -3.71
N CYS A 85 2.89 6.53 -4.02
CA CYS A 85 1.76 6.28 -3.14
C CYS A 85 1.53 4.79 -2.83
N ARG A 86 1.79 3.91 -3.79
CA ARG A 86 1.48 2.47 -3.68
C ARG A 86 2.60 1.65 -3.04
N LYS A 87 3.76 2.26 -2.74
CA LYS A 87 4.87 1.55 -2.10
C LYS A 87 4.48 1.14 -0.67
N PRO A 88 4.80 -0.10 -0.25
CA PRO A 88 4.51 -0.54 1.10
C PRO A 88 5.27 0.29 2.14
N VAL A 89 4.57 0.70 3.19
CA VAL A 89 5.13 1.44 4.33
C VAL A 89 5.74 0.43 5.30
N GLY A 90 6.91 -0.12 4.97
CA GLY A 90 7.65 -1.05 5.82
C GLY A 90 8.48 -2.06 5.02
N LYS A 91 9.79 -2.09 5.28
CA LYS A 91 10.63 -3.27 5.08
C LYS A 91 10.85 -3.93 6.44
#